data_AF-A0A6I6MGQ6-F1
#
_entry.id   AF-A0A6I6MGQ6-F1
#
_cell.length_a   1.000
_cell.length_b   1.000
_cell.length_c   1.000
_cell.angle_alpha   90.00
_cell.angle_beta   90.00
_cell.angle_gamma   90.00
#
_symmetry.space_group_name_H-M   'P 1'
#
loop_
_entity.id
_entity.type
_entity.pdbx_description
1 polymer ?
#
loop_
_entity_poly.entity_id
_entity_poly.type
_entity_poly.pdbx_seq_one_letter_code
_entity_poly.pdbx_strand_id
1 'polypeptide(L)'
;MKLLTGFVAIVVWLAPCAASAQLFADPFADAAAYRQMRREAPADATYRVRYEVTRIEPNQAPAVSEVTIDVAADWSLTREGDQVFLRDFQLNRTFILRGDSFVSTNSLADIVFRVMERQNRTYLQRIASAAGVQLADDCDADTELGVTMPSASGASATEFGQSGSAVEMRCGGRAVGRFRASDGAAPPAAFWPTMFTVMTTHPALHRRIRETGRAPAQLETSFRYAPDAERRRSWRLVAVETVATRYPLSAALRNTTSEVLDREFAAGIGQVGIDAVAGRAQGGAPTLQSWGDHLNDVARRDGQAAAAMLLLPTYNMFPELEGTCQGAAQVHPLCPLNNNLRAIASADPAPMSVLEIGMAEQQRNNAAVIAAMRRAQASPNRDHPALNASFALALLRFDEVALTEARAASLPTDVDALQAAALRALPYNPAYWTDVGDRYGGAYDYATAFVFYDVAYSLPMPSAVARNRVLVSKREVMQRIRRDFPDATLPPTP
;
A
#
# COMPACT_ATOMS: atom_id res chain seq x y z
N MET A 1 -31.43 4.22 -0.44
CA MET A 1 -30.39 4.20 0.60
C MET A 1 -29.08 4.61 -0.06
N LYS A 2 -28.69 5.90 0.01
CA LYS A 2 -27.47 6.41 -0.62
C LYS A 2 -26.34 6.26 0.40
N LEU A 3 -25.53 5.21 0.25
CA LEU A 3 -24.28 5.04 0.99
C LEU A 3 -23.29 6.10 0.50
N LEU A 4 -23.17 7.19 1.25
CA LEU A 4 -22.22 8.25 1.01
C LEU A 4 -20.84 7.78 1.47
N THR A 5 -20.01 7.58 0.44
CA THR A 5 -18.56 7.56 0.43
C THR A 5 -17.93 8.51 1.43
N GLY A 6 -16.93 8.00 2.15
CA GLY A 6 -15.99 8.83 2.89
C GLY A 6 -15.38 9.93 2.01
N PHE A 7 -15.07 11.05 2.65
CA PHE A 7 -14.46 12.23 2.06
C PHE A 7 -13.25 11.89 1.15
N VAL A 8 -13.50 11.83 -0.15
CA VAL A 8 -12.57 12.22 -1.22
C VAL A 8 -13.40 12.96 -2.25
N ALA A 9 -13.35 14.29 -2.23
CA ALA A 9 -13.74 15.05 -3.41
C ALA A 9 -12.65 14.81 -4.48
N ILE A 10 -13.02 14.26 -5.64
CA ILE A 10 -12.47 14.60 -6.97
C ILE A 10 -13.30 13.88 -8.04
N VAL A 11 -13.68 14.67 -9.06
CA VAL A 11 -14.47 14.32 -10.24
C VAL A 11 -13.79 13.21 -11.06
N VAL A 12 -14.58 12.22 -11.49
CA VAL A 12 -14.18 11.10 -12.35
C VAL A 12 -14.42 11.47 -13.82
N TRP A 13 -13.43 11.21 -14.68
CA TRP A 13 -13.66 10.91 -16.09
C TRP A 13 -13.07 9.52 -16.40
N LEU A 14 -13.87 8.72 -17.10
CA LEU A 14 -13.71 7.28 -17.34
C LEU A 14 -12.71 6.98 -18.47
N ALA A 15 -11.85 5.98 -18.23
CA ALA A 15 -11.56 4.87 -19.15
C ALA A 15 -10.70 3.79 -18.45
N PRO A 16 -11.14 2.52 -18.39
CA PRO A 16 -10.22 1.41 -18.15
C PRO A 16 -10.34 0.32 -19.23
N CYS A 17 -9.23 -0.37 -19.53
CA CYS A 17 -9.12 -1.84 -19.66
C CYS A 17 -7.84 -2.23 -20.44
N ALA A 18 -6.70 -2.26 -19.74
CA ALA A 18 -5.51 -3.08 -20.04
C ALA A 18 -4.40 -2.81 -18.99
N ALA A 19 -4.27 -1.56 -18.55
CA ALA A 19 -3.23 -1.12 -17.62
C ALA A 19 -3.44 -1.54 -16.15
N SER A 20 -4.60 -2.09 -15.78
CA SER A 20 -4.94 -2.41 -14.39
C SER A 20 -4.32 -3.72 -13.87
N ALA A 21 -4.03 -4.68 -14.75
CA ALA A 21 -3.41 -5.96 -14.38
C ALA A 21 -1.91 -5.85 -14.04
N GLN A 22 -1.27 -4.72 -14.35
CA GLN A 22 0.14 -4.46 -14.03
C GLN A 22 0.36 -3.80 -12.66
N LEU A 23 -0.69 -3.36 -11.97
CA LEU A 23 -0.55 -2.63 -10.70
C LEU A 23 -0.32 -3.56 -9.51
N PHE A 24 -0.98 -4.71 -9.52
CA PHE A 24 -0.96 -5.70 -8.45
C PHE A 24 -0.65 -7.06 -9.08
N ALA A 25 0.10 -7.89 -8.38
CA ALA A 25 0.47 -9.23 -8.81
C ALA A 25 0.45 -10.15 -7.59
N ASP A 26 0.38 -11.47 -7.83
CA ASP A 26 0.48 -12.47 -6.77
C ASP A 26 1.76 -12.23 -5.93
N PRO A 27 1.63 -11.88 -4.63
CA PRO A 27 2.79 -11.60 -3.79
C PRO A 27 3.57 -12.88 -3.43
N PHE A 28 2.99 -14.06 -3.65
CA PHE A 28 3.55 -15.37 -3.33
C PHE A 28 4.09 -16.12 -4.54
N ALA A 29 3.97 -15.56 -5.74
CA ALA A 29 4.52 -16.14 -6.96
C ALA A 29 6.00 -16.50 -6.77
N ASP A 30 6.41 -17.67 -7.25
CA ASP A 30 7.81 -18.05 -7.24
C ASP A 30 8.63 -17.23 -8.26
N ALA A 31 9.95 -17.37 -8.21
CA ALA A 31 10.83 -16.65 -9.13
C ALA A 31 10.57 -17.01 -10.60
N ALA A 32 10.16 -18.25 -10.90
CA ALA A 32 9.86 -18.68 -12.27
C ALA A 32 8.58 -18.02 -12.80
N ALA A 33 7.53 -17.95 -11.96
CA ALA A 33 6.28 -17.27 -12.26
C ALA A 33 6.50 -15.78 -12.51
N TYR A 34 7.28 -15.08 -11.67
CA TYR A 34 7.61 -13.67 -11.94
C TYR A 34 8.36 -13.48 -13.26
N ARG A 35 9.29 -14.37 -13.59
CA ARG A 35 9.99 -14.33 -14.88
C ARG A 35 9.07 -14.60 -16.06
N GLN A 36 8.05 -15.45 -15.89
CA GLN A 36 7.03 -15.69 -16.92
C GLN A 36 6.08 -14.50 -17.07
N MET A 37 5.77 -13.80 -15.96
CA MET A 37 4.97 -12.57 -16.00
C MET A 37 5.68 -11.43 -16.75
N ARG A 38 7.02 -11.45 -16.81
CA ARG A 38 7.78 -10.61 -17.73
C ARG A 38 7.51 -11.09 -19.16
N ARG A 39 6.75 -10.30 -19.91
CA ARG A 39 6.34 -10.61 -21.30
C ARG A 39 7.52 -10.74 -22.26
N GLU A 40 8.66 -10.16 -21.90
CA GLU A 40 9.90 -10.18 -22.66
C GLU A 40 11.03 -10.75 -21.80
N ALA A 41 11.99 -11.42 -22.44
CA ALA A 41 13.18 -11.87 -21.74
C ALA A 41 13.89 -10.64 -21.14
N PRO A 42 14.19 -10.64 -19.83
CA PRO A 42 14.81 -9.50 -19.20
C PRO A 42 16.15 -9.23 -19.87
N ALA A 43 16.34 -8.02 -20.37
CA ALA A 43 17.63 -7.60 -20.89
C ALA A 43 18.68 -7.65 -19.77
N ASP A 44 19.92 -8.02 -20.10
CA ASP A 44 21.02 -7.88 -19.15
C ASP A 44 21.23 -6.40 -18.83
N ALA A 45 21.61 -6.10 -17.60
CA ALA A 45 22.07 -4.77 -17.26
C ALA A 45 23.38 -4.51 -18.00
N THR A 46 23.39 -3.39 -18.72
CA THR A 46 24.52 -2.94 -19.55
C THR A 46 25.31 -1.82 -18.89
N TYR A 47 24.78 -1.26 -17.79
CA TYR A 47 25.31 -0.07 -17.15
C TYR A 47 25.42 -0.29 -15.64
N ARG A 48 26.61 -0.09 -15.08
CA ARG A 48 26.86 -0.10 -13.63
C ARG A 48 27.40 1.25 -13.20
N VAL A 49 26.84 1.78 -12.11
CA VAL A 49 27.37 2.95 -11.41
C VAL A 49 27.74 2.59 -9.98
N ARG A 50 28.86 3.14 -9.53
CA ARG A 50 29.30 3.04 -8.15
C ARG A 50 29.40 4.44 -7.56
N TYR A 51 28.74 4.65 -6.44
CA TYR A 51 28.76 5.90 -5.70
C TYR A 51 29.34 5.69 -4.32
N GLU A 52 30.27 6.55 -3.94
CA GLU A 52 30.56 6.79 -2.53
C GLU A 52 29.46 7.71 -1.98
N VAL A 53 28.86 7.30 -0.87
CA VAL A 53 27.77 8.02 -0.22
C VAL A 53 28.26 8.50 1.13
N THR A 54 28.27 9.81 1.32
CA THR A 54 28.56 10.43 2.63
C THR A 54 27.26 10.94 3.21
N ARG A 55 26.95 10.52 4.44
CA ARG A 55 25.82 10.98 5.23
C ARG A 55 26.34 11.79 6.41
N ILE A 56 25.84 13.00 6.55
CA ILE A 56 26.17 13.91 7.65
C ILE A 56 24.88 14.16 8.42
N GLU A 57 24.87 13.66 9.64
CA GLU A 57 23.79 13.78 10.61
C GLU A 57 24.17 14.82 11.68
N PRO A 58 23.21 15.57 12.24
CA PRO A 58 23.47 16.51 13.33
C PRO A 58 24.19 15.82 14.50
N ASN A 59 25.29 16.41 14.95
CA ASN A 59 26.08 15.94 16.09
C ASN A 59 26.68 14.52 15.93
N GLN A 60 26.83 14.03 14.70
CA GLN A 60 27.46 12.74 14.42
C GLN A 60 28.64 12.90 13.46
N ALA A 61 29.60 11.96 13.54
CA ALA A 61 30.67 11.87 12.57
C ALA A 61 30.10 11.48 11.19
N PRO A 62 30.66 11.98 10.08
CA PRO A 62 30.23 11.57 8.75
C PRO A 62 30.34 10.05 8.56
N ALA A 63 29.26 9.43 8.11
CA ALA A 63 29.24 8.03 7.73
C ALA A 63 29.45 7.91 6.21
N VAL A 64 30.39 7.04 5.81
CA VAL A 64 30.70 6.79 4.39
C VAL A 64 30.36 5.35 4.05
N SER A 65 29.61 5.15 2.97
CA SER A 65 29.27 3.84 2.40
C SER A 65 29.45 3.84 0.89
N GLU A 66 29.39 2.65 0.28
CA GLU A 66 29.33 2.52 -1.18
C GLU A 66 27.95 2.00 -1.60
N VAL A 67 27.40 2.57 -2.66
CA VAL A 67 26.21 2.09 -3.36
C VAL A 67 26.59 1.69 -4.77
N THR A 68 26.29 0.44 -5.14
CA THR A 68 26.41 -0.04 -6.52
C THR A 68 25.03 -0.21 -7.14
N ILE A 69 24.82 0.29 -8.36
CA ILE A 69 23.57 0.15 -9.10
C ILE A 69 23.85 -0.44 -10.48
N ASP A 70 23.32 -1.63 -10.74
CA ASP A 70 23.26 -2.22 -12.07
C ASP A 70 21.93 -1.84 -12.72
N VAL A 71 21.96 -1.42 -13.98
CA VAL A 71 20.81 -0.86 -14.67
C VAL A 71 20.65 -1.50 -16.04
N ALA A 72 19.46 -2.04 -16.28
CA ALA A 72 18.98 -2.49 -17.58
C ALA A 72 17.94 -1.50 -18.14
N ALA A 73 17.30 -1.82 -19.26
CA ALA A 73 16.28 -0.96 -19.84
C ALA A 73 15.06 -0.76 -18.91
N ASP A 74 14.67 -1.81 -18.18
CA ASP A 74 13.39 -1.90 -17.46
C ASP A 74 13.51 -2.48 -16.03
N TRP A 75 14.73 -2.71 -15.54
CA TRP A 75 15.00 -3.09 -14.15
C TRP A 75 16.32 -2.52 -13.64
N SER A 76 16.47 -2.49 -12.31
CA SER A 76 17.73 -2.14 -11.66
C SER A 76 18.01 -2.99 -10.43
N LEU A 77 19.29 -3.15 -10.09
CA LEU A 77 19.76 -3.86 -8.91
C LEU A 77 20.66 -2.95 -8.09
N THR A 78 20.19 -2.53 -6.92
CA THR A 78 20.93 -1.71 -5.97
C THR A 78 21.53 -2.59 -4.87
N ARG A 79 22.81 -2.35 -4.56
CA ARG A 79 23.51 -2.95 -3.42
C ARG A 79 24.06 -1.83 -2.53
N GLU A 80 23.68 -1.82 -1.26
CA GLU A 80 24.20 -0.91 -0.23
C GLU A 80 24.37 -1.69 1.09
N GLY A 81 25.62 -1.92 1.49
CA GLY A 81 25.93 -2.83 2.60
C GLY A 81 25.36 -4.24 2.34
N ASP A 82 24.64 -4.79 3.32
CA ASP A 82 24.00 -6.12 3.22
C ASP A 82 22.65 -6.09 2.48
N GLN A 83 22.18 -4.91 2.07
CA GLN A 83 20.87 -4.78 1.42
C GLN A 83 20.99 -4.85 -0.10
N VAL A 84 20.18 -5.74 -0.69
CA VAL A 84 20.13 -5.94 -2.14
C VAL A 84 18.69 -5.79 -2.61
N PHE A 85 18.43 -4.79 -3.46
CA PHE A 85 17.12 -4.47 -3.98
C PHE A 85 17.09 -4.62 -5.50
N LEU A 86 16.26 -5.52 -6.01
CA LEU A 86 15.91 -5.62 -7.42
C LEU A 86 14.60 -4.86 -7.66
N ARG A 87 14.63 -3.81 -8.46
CA ARG A 87 13.42 -3.08 -8.89
C ARG A 87 13.10 -3.51 -10.31
N ASP A 88 11.94 -4.13 -10.48
CA ASP A 88 11.40 -4.51 -11.78
C ASP A 88 10.25 -3.57 -12.11
N PHE A 89 10.50 -2.65 -13.04
CA PHE A 89 9.53 -1.63 -13.42
C PHE A 89 8.46 -2.16 -14.38
N GLN A 90 8.73 -3.28 -15.08
CA GLN A 90 7.75 -3.96 -15.92
C GLN A 90 6.70 -4.68 -15.07
N LEU A 91 7.12 -5.30 -13.97
CA LEU A 91 6.23 -5.97 -13.02
C LEU A 91 5.66 -5.04 -11.94
N ASN A 92 6.14 -3.79 -11.84
CA ASN A 92 5.84 -2.89 -10.72
C ASN A 92 6.19 -3.54 -9.35
N ARG A 93 7.31 -4.27 -9.29
CA ARG A 93 7.77 -4.99 -8.09
C ARG A 93 9.13 -4.52 -7.62
N THR A 94 9.31 -4.52 -6.31
CA THR A 94 10.62 -4.46 -5.67
C THR A 94 10.83 -5.78 -4.94
N PHE A 95 11.94 -6.46 -5.25
CA PHE A 95 12.37 -7.66 -4.57
C PHE A 95 13.54 -7.34 -3.64
N ILE A 96 13.39 -7.68 -2.37
CA ILE A 96 14.46 -7.59 -1.38
C ILE A 96 15.14 -8.96 -1.36
N LEU A 97 16.33 -9.05 -1.94
CA LEU A 97 17.07 -10.31 -2.08
C LEU A 97 17.85 -10.61 -0.80
N ARG A 98 17.79 -11.85 -0.33
CA ARG A 98 18.38 -12.33 0.93
C ARG A 98 18.99 -13.72 0.76
N GLY A 99 20.26 -13.79 0.36
CA GLY A 99 20.95 -15.05 0.13
C GLY A 99 20.23 -15.90 -0.92
N ASP A 100 19.56 -16.96 -0.49
CA ASP A 100 18.79 -17.90 -1.30
C ASP A 100 17.28 -17.59 -1.39
N SER A 101 16.83 -16.46 -0.82
CA SER A 101 15.42 -16.09 -0.75
C SER A 101 15.18 -14.63 -1.15
N PHE A 102 13.90 -14.27 -1.30
CA PHE A 102 13.48 -12.90 -1.52
C PHE A 102 12.13 -12.61 -0.87
N VAL A 103 11.89 -11.32 -0.60
CA VAL A 103 10.57 -10.76 -0.28
C VAL A 103 10.13 -9.90 -1.45
N SER A 104 8.89 -10.04 -1.88
CA SER A 104 8.28 -9.30 -2.97
C SER A 104 7.36 -8.23 -2.41
N THR A 105 7.54 -6.97 -2.83
CA THR A 105 6.62 -5.88 -2.49
C THR A 105 6.29 -5.04 -3.72
N ASN A 106 5.20 -4.30 -3.65
CA ASN A 106 4.77 -3.40 -4.70
C ASN A 106 5.71 -2.18 -4.76
N SER A 107 6.21 -1.82 -5.95
CA SER A 107 7.10 -0.66 -6.09
C SER A 107 6.41 0.68 -5.73
N LEU A 108 5.08 0.71 -5.67
CA LEU A 108 4.35 1.90 -5.24
C LEU A 108 4.37 2.12 -3.72
N ALA A 109 4.73 1.12 -2.91
CA ALA A 109 4.69 1.23 -1.46
C ALA A 109 5.51 2.42 -0.93
N ASP A 110 6.74 2.59 -1.45
CA ASP A 110 7.64 3.68 -1.04
C ASP A 110 7.13 5.06 -1.48
N ILE A 111 6.63 5.21 -2.71
CA ILE A 111 6.07 6.49 -3.16
C ILE A 111 4.79 6.85 -2.40
N VAL A 112 3.92 5.87 -2.11
CA VAL A 112 2.71 6.10 -1.32
C VAL A 112 3.09 6.56 0.09
N PHE A 113 4.07 5.91 0.73
CA PHE A 113 4.62 6.36 2.00
C PHE A 113 5.07 7.82 1.95
N ARG A 114 5.93 8.17 0.98
CA ARG A 114 6.47 9.54 0.82
C ARG A 114 5.37 10.58 0.63
N VAL A 115 4.35 10.27 -0.18
CA VAL A 115 3.22 11.17 -0.43
C VAL A 115 2.37 11.38 0.82
N MET A 116 2.06 10.31 1.54
CA MET A 116 1.23 10.37 2.74
C MET A 116 1.96 11.08 3.88
N GLU A 117 3.26 10.80 4.05
CA GLU A 117 4.10 11.51 5.02
C GLU A 117 4.20 13.00 4.69
N ARG A 118 4.31 13.33 3.40
CA ARG A 118 4.32 14.73 2.97
C ARG A 118 3.02 15.46 3.31
N GLN A 119 1.87 14.84 3.03
CA GLN A 119 0.55 15.38 3.38
C GLN A 119 0.39 15.57 4.88
N ASN A 120 0.86 14.60 5.68
CA ASN A 120 0.84 14.67 7.13
C ASN A 120 1.65 15.86 7.65
N ARG A 121 2.87 16.06 7.13
CA ARG A 121 3.70 17.22 7.48
C ARG A 121 3.04 18.54 7.10
N THR A 122 2.39 18.63 5.93
CA THR A 122 1.62 19.84 5.56
C THR A 122 0.51 20.11 6.58
N TYR A 123 -0.21 19.08 7.01
CA TYR A 123 -1.26 19.22 8.01
C TYR A 123 -0.71 19.66 9.37
N LEU A 124 0.35 19.02 9.86
CA LEU A 124 1.03 19.39 11.09
C LEU A 124 1.58 20.81 11.06
N GLN A 125 2.16 21.24 9.93
CA GLN A 125 2.67 22.60 9.76
C GLN A 125 1.56 23.64 9.87
N ARG A 126 0.36 23.37 9.35
CA ARG A 126 -0.80 24.27 9.49
C ARG A 126 -1.22 24.41 10.96
N ILE A 127 -1.27 23.30 11.69
CA ILE A 127 -1.60 23.30 13.13
C ILE A 127 -0.50 24.02 13.93
N ALA A 128 0.76 23.68 13.70
CA ALA A 128 1.91 24.28 14.38
C ALA A 128 1.99 25.78 14.15
N SER A 129 1.79 26.23 12.90
CA SER A 129 1.77 27.65 12.55
C SER A 129 0.64 28.40 13.28
N ALA A 130 -0.55 27.79 13.38
CA ALA A 130 -1.65 28.35 14.16
C ALA A 130 -1.34 28.43 15.67
N ALA A 131 -0.44 27.58 16.17
CA ALA A 131 0.07 27.59 17.54
C ALA A 131 1.36 28.43 17.72
N GLY A 132 1.85 29.12 16.69
CA GLY A 132 3.09 29.92 16.75
C GLY A 132 4.39 29.10 16.76
N VAL A 133 4.33 27.81 16.43
CA VAL A 133 5.48 26.91 16.34
C VAL A 133 5.94 26.80 14.89
N GLN A 134 7.23 26.99 14.65
CA GLN A 134 7.85 26.79 13.34
C GLN A 134 8.33 25.34 13.20
N LEU A 135 7.86 24.65 12.16
CA LEU A 135 8.39 23.37 11.70
C LEU A 135 9.30 23.58 10.48
N ALA A 136 9.96 22.52 10.03
CA ALA A 136 10.68 22.50 8.76
C ALA A 136 9.79 23.03 7.61
N ASP A 137 10.41 23.76 6.69
CA ASP A 137 9.69 24.35 5.56
C ASP A 137 9.30 23.30 4.50
N ASP A 138 8.41 23.68 3.60
CA ASP A 138 7.94 22.79 2.52
C ASP A 138 9.10 22.32 1.62
N CYS A 139 10.15 23.12 1.45
CA CYS A 139 11.35 22.74 0.68
C CYS A 139 12.12 21.58 1.33
N ASP A 140 12.27 21.63 2.64
CA ASP A 140 12.95 20.61 3.43
C ASP A 140 12.20 19.27 3.31
N ALA A 141 10.88 19.28 3.48
CA ALA A 141 10.05 18.08 3.32
C ALA A 141 10.07 17.54 1.89
N ASP A 142 9.96 18.41 0.88
CA ASP A 142 10.01 18.00 -0.53
C ASP A 142 11.39 17.40 -0.91
N THR A 143 12.47 17.94 -0.35
CA THR A 143 13.84 17.46 -0.60
C THR A 143 14.09 16.12 0.06
N GLU A 144 13.69 15.98 1.32
CA GLU A 144 13.84 14.74 2.08
C GLU A 144 13.05 13.57 1.48
N LEU A 145 11.76 13.81 1.20
CA LEU A 145 10.85 12.76 0.75
C LEU A 145 10.95 12.56 -0.75
N GLY A 146 11.54 13.52 -1.48
CA GLY A 146 11.65 13.50 -2.93
C GLY A 146 10.29 13.59 -3.62
N VAL A 147 9.29 14.22 -2.99
CA VAL A 147 7.95 14.41 -3.55
C VAL A 147 7.49 15.85 -3.31
N THR A 148 6.87 16.44 -4.33
CA THR A 148 6.23 17.75 -4.24
C THR A 148 4.74 17.55 -4.50
N MET A 149 3.90 18.07 -3.61
CA MET A 149 2.45 17.94 -3.75
C MET A 149 1.94 18.91 -4.83
N PRO A 150 1.31 18.42 -5.93
CA PRO A 150 0.90 19.27 -7.05
C PRO A 150 -0.09 20.39 -6.67
N SER A 151 -0.83 20.22 -5.57
CA SER A 151 -1.88 21.11 -5.10
C SER A 151 -1.54 21.87 -3.81
N ALA A 152 -0.29 21.80 -3.33
CA ALA A 152 0.10 22.54 -2.13
C ALA A 152 0.13 24.04 -2.42
N SER A 153 -0.63 24.83 -1.65
CA SER A 153 -0.71 26.28 -1.71
C SER A 153 0.60 27.01 -1.33
N GLY A 154 1.67 26.25 -1.06
CA GLY A 154 3.00 26.72 -0.66
C GLY A 154 4.12 26.07 -1.49
N ALA A 155 3.84 25.63 -2.73
CA ALA A 155 4.87 25.14 -3.64
C ALA A 155 6.02 26.13 -3.67
N SER A 156 7.14 25.76 -3.05
CA SER A 156 8.21 26.70 -2.79
C SER A 156 8.90 27.04 -4.10
N ALA A 157 9.14 28.33 -4.34
CA ALA A 157 9.84 28.76 -5.53
C ALA A 157 11.24 28.13 -5.56
N THR A 158 11.51 27.36 -6.62
CA THR A 158 12.82 26.78 -6.88
C THR A 158 13.58 27.66 -7.87
N GLU A 159 14.82 27.99 -7.54
CA GLU A 159 15.72 28.75 -8.39
C GLU A 159 16.96 27.91 -8.69
N PHE A 160 17.48 28.02 -9.92
CA PHE A 160 18.69 27.34 -10.32
C PHE A 160 19.79 28.35 -10.61
N GLY A 161 20.93 28.16 -9.96
CA GLY A 161 22.18 28.86 -10.24
C GLY A 161 23.19 27.91 -10.87
N GLN A 162 24.09 28.45 -11.68
CA GLN A 162 25.20 27.69 -12.24
C GLN A 162 26.53 28.33 -11.84
N SER A 163 27.44 27.53 -11.31
CA SER A 163 28.80 27.93 -10.95
C SER A 163 29.79 26.95 -11.58
N GLY A 164 30.45 27.39 -12.65
CA GLY A 164 31.24 26.50 -13.52
C GLY A 164 30.38 25.37 -14.10
N SER A 165 30.80 24.12 -13.88
CA SER A 165 30.07 22.92 -14.31
C SER A 165 29.02 22.45 -13.31
N ALA A 166 28.91 23.08 -12.14
CA ALA A 166 27.97 22.67 -11.10
C ALA A 166 26.68 23.51 -11.18
N VAL A 167 25.55 22.83 -11.03
CA VAL A 167 24.23 23.44 -10.91
C VAL A 167 23.79 23.35 -9.46
N GLU A 168 23.44 24.49 -8.87
CA GLU A 168 22.87 24.59 -7.52
C GLU A 168 21.38 24.88 -7.64
N MET A 169 20.57 24.21 -6.83
CA MET A 169 19.16 24.52 -6.66
C MET A 169 18.93 25.14 -5.29
N ARG A 170 18.29 26.30 -5.30
CA ARG A 170 17.81 26.99 -4.12
C ARG A 170 16.31 26.85 -4.02
N CYS A 171 15.81 26.71 -2.80
CA CYS A 171 14.39 26.63 -2.49
C CYS A 171 14.16 27.47 -1.24
N GLY A 172 13.20 28.40 -1.28
CA GLY A 172 12.97 29.35 -0.18
C GLY A 172 14.20 30.21 0.14
N GLY A 173 15.03 30.51 -0.86
CA GLY A 173 16.27 31.29 -0.71
C GLY A 173 17.46 30.52 -0.13
N ARG A 174 17.33 29.24 0.23
CA ARG A 174 18.42 28.38 0.74
C ARG A 174 18.85 27.36 -0.32
N ALA A 175 20.15 27.06 -0.41
CA ALA A 175 20.64 25.95 -1.24
C ALA A 175 20.21 24.62 -0.62
N VAL A 176 19.46 23.81 -1.36
CA VAL A 176 18.94 22.51 -0.88
C VAL A 176 19.50 21.33 -1.67
N GLY A 177 20.09 21.58 -2.83
CA GLY A 177 20.88 20.58 -3.51
C GLY A 177 21.78 21.14 -4.60
N ARG A 178 22.76 20.35 -4.98
CA ARG A 178 23.77 20.71 -5.97
C ARG A 178 24.16 19.47 -6.76
N PHE A 179 24.40 19.60 -8.05
CA PHE A 179 24.94 18.50 -8.83
C PHE A 179 25.93 18.95 -9.90
N ARG A 180 26.73 17.99 -10.36
CA ARG A 180 27.54 18.08 -11.57
C ARG A 180 27.25 16.86 -12.41
N ALA A 181 26.91 17.04 -13.68
CA ALA A 181 26.75 15.92 -14.62
C ALA A 181 28.10 15.19 -14.82
N SER A 182 28.04 13.88 -15.07
CA SER A 182 29.23 13.13 -15.51
C SER A 182 29.43 13.23 -17.01
N ASP A 183 30.66 12.96 -17.45
CA ASP A 183 31.02 12.84 -18.87
C ASP A 183 30.82 11.41 -19.40
N GLY A 184 30.30 10.49 -18.56
CA GLY A 184 30.10 9.08 -18.89
C GLY A 184 28.91 8.84 -19.84
N ALA A 185 28.75 7.61 -20.32
CA ALA A 185 27.65 7.24 -21.22
C ALA A 185 26.27 7.54 -20.61
N ALA A 186 25.29 7.82 -21.48
CA ALA A 186 23.91 8.04 -21.06
C ALA A 186 23.36 6.75 -20.42
N PRO A 187 22.73 6.83 -19.24
CA PRO A 187 22.22 5.65 -18.56
C PRO A 187 20.94 5.12 -19.22
N PRO A 188 20.62 3.82 -19.07
CA PRO A 188 19.34 3.25 -19.50
C PRO A 188 18.14 3.88 -18.78
N ALA A 189 16.93 3.71 -19.34
CA ALA A 189 15.71 4.37 -18.83
C ALA A 189 15.40 4.06 -17.35
N ALA A 190 15.61 2.82 -16.90
CA ALA A 190 15.39 2.41 -15.51
C ALA A 190 16.28 3.14 -14.49
N PHE A 191 17.35 3.82 -14.92
CA PHE A 191 18.20 4.60 -14.03
C PHE A 191 17.43 5.72 -13.34
N TRP A 192 16.55 6.43 -14.05
CA TRP A 192 15.88 7.62 -13.53
C TRP A 192 14.92 7.35 -12.36
N PRO A 193 13.99 6.37 -12.43
CA PRO A 193 13.18 6.01 -11.27
C PRO A 193 13.99 5.31 -10.16
N THR A 194 15.10 4.64 -10.52
CA THR A 194 16.04 4.10 -9.52
C THR A 194 16.72 5.22 -8.74
N MET A 195 17.22 6.25 -9.43
CA MET A 195 17.81 7.43 -8.82
C MET A 195 16.78 8.16 -7.94
N PHE A 196 15.54 8.32 -8.40
CA PHE A 196 14.45 8.89 -7.60
C PHE A 196 14.26 8.15 -6.26
N THR A 197 14.39 6.82 -6.29
CA THR A 197 14.23 5.99 -5.10
C THR A 197 15.45 6.00 -4.18
N VAL A 198 16.66 5.86 -4.76
CA VAL A 198 17.92 5.63 -4.02
C VAL A 198 18.63 6.93 -3.63
N MET A 199 18.54 7.94 -4.49
CA MET A 199 19.21 9.23 -4.37
C MET A 199 18.18 10.32 -4.13
N THR A 200 17.44 10.19 -3.02
CA THR A 200 16.31 11.07 -2.72
C THR A 200 16.73 12.53 -2.72
N THR A 201 16.02 13.33 -3.50
CA THR A 201 16.29 14.74 -3.74
C THR A 201 14.98 15.43 -4.10
N HIS A 202 14.95 16.76 -3.99
CA HIS A 202 13.83 17.57 -4.46
C HIS A 202 13.48 17.24 -5.94
N PRO A 203 12.19 17.04 -6.29
CA PRO A 203 11.78 16.64 -7.64
C PRO A 203 12.26 17.58 -8.75
N ALA A 204 12.32 18.89 -8.49
CA ALA A 204 12.85 19.85 -9.45
C ALA A 204 14.34 19.60 -9.78
N LEU A 205 15.15 19.23 -8.77
CA LEU A 205 16.56 18.89 -8.97
C LEU A 205 16.70 17.58 -9.73
N HIS A 206 15.89 16.56 -9.41
CA HIS A 206 15.87 15.29 -10.13
C HIS A 206 15.58 15.49 -11.62
N ARG A 207 14.53 16.26 -11.96
CA ARG A 207 14.22 16.62 -13.36
C ARG A 207 15.37 17.36 -14.03
N ARG A 208 15.99 18.32 -13.35
CA ARG A 208 17.14 19.07 -13.89
C ARG A 208 18.35 18.19 -14.15
N ILE A 209 18.59 17.17 -13.32
CA ILE A 209 19.63 16.16 -13.55
C ILE A 209 19.26 15.31 -14.76
N ARG A 210 18.02 14.83 -14.84
CA ARG A 210 17.51 14.03 -15.96
C ARG A 210 17.63 14.75 -17.31
N GLU A 211 17.37 16.05 -17.35
CA GLU A 211 17.54 16.90 -18.55
C GLU A 211 18.97 16.90 -19.09
N THR A 212 19.98 16.63 -18.27
CA THR A 212 21.37 16.51 -18.76
C THR A 212 21.60 15.23 -19.56
N GLY A 213 20.73 14.22 -19.43
CA GLY A 213 20.90 12.91 -20.04
C GLY A 213 22.08 12.10 -19.48
N ARG A 214 22.69 12.54 -18.37
CA ARG A 214 23.88 11.93 -17.76
C ARG A 214 23.63 11.60 -16.29
N ALA A 215 24.26 10.54 -15.81
CA ALA A 215 24.33 10.28 -14.38
C ALA A 215 25.11 11.42 -13.68
N PRO A 216 24.75 11.84 -12.45
CA PRO A 216 25.49 12.88 -11.75
C PRO A 216 26.88 12.37 -11.33
N ALA A 217 27.95 13.10 -11.67
CA ALA A 217 29.29 12.86 -11.12
C ALA A 217 29.37 13.21 -9.63
N GLN A 218 28.59 14.20 -9.21
CA GLN A 218 28.40 14.58 -7.82
C GLN A 218 26.95 15.02 -7.65
N LEU A 219 26.31 14.57 -6.58
CA LEU A 219 25.00 15.05 -6.14
C LEU A 219 25.10 15.32 -4.65
N GLU A 220 24.62 16.47 -4.22
CA GLU A 220 24.48 16.85 -2.83
C GLU A 220 23.04 17.27 -2.58
N THR A 221 22.50 16.81 -1.46
CA THR A 221 21.18 17.19 -0.98
C THR A 221 21.30 17.57 0.47
N SER A 222 20.56 18.60 0.88
CA SER A 222 20.55 19.07 2.25
C SER A 222 19.16 19.54 2.64
N PHE A 223 18.73 19.13 3.82
CA PHE A 223 17.43 19.46 4.36
C PHE A 223 17.47 19.47 5.88
N ARG A 224 16.49 20.11 6.50
CA ARG A 224 16.38 20.28 7.95
C ARG A 224 15.11 19.64 8.46
N TYR A 225 15.20 18.89 9.56
CA TYR A 225 14.01 18.44 10.31
C TYR A 225 13.56 19.45 11.36
N ALA A 226 14.51 20.25 11.83
CA ALA A 226 14.31 21.34 12.77
C ALA A 226 15.26 22.48 12.39
N PRO A 227 15.01 23.74 12.80
CA PRO A 227 15.82 24.89 12.41
C PRO A 227 17.34 24.69 12.51
N ASP A 228 17.79 23.97 13.55
CA ASP A 228 19.21 23.78 13.88
C ASP A 228 19.75 22.37 13.53
N ALA A 229 18.95 21.55 12.84
CA ALA A 229 19.25 20.15 12.56
C ALA A 229 19.30 19.87 11.05
N GLU A 230 20.35 20.36 10.39
CA GLU A 230 20.64 20.08 8.98
C GLU A 230 21.19 18.67 8.80
N ARG A 231 20.58 17.92 7.88
CA ARG A 231 21.15 16.70 7.31
C ARG A 231 21.69 16.97 5.92
N ARG A 232 22.81 16.36 5.61
CA ARG A 232 23.39 16.39 4.26
C ARG A 232 23.69 14.98 3.79
N ARG A 233 23.33 14.70 2.55
CA ARG A 233 23.71 13.47 1.86
C ARG A 233 24.39 13.83 0.54
N SER A 234 25.58 13.29 0.33
CA SER A 234 26.33 13.46 -0.92
C SER A 234 26.62 12.12 -1.56
N TRP A 235 26.46 12.05 -2.88
CA TRP A 235 26.84 10.93 -3.71
C TRP A 235 27.94 11.40 -4.65
N ARG A 236 29.09 10.74 -4.60
CA ARG A 236 30.23 10.99 -5.48
C ARG A 236 30.43 9.79 -6.38
N LEU A 237 30.32 9.99 -7.69
CA LEU A 237 30.49 8.94 -8.67
C LEU A 237 31.94 8.45 -8.62
N VAL A 238 32.11 7.16 -8.34
CA VAL A 238 33.39 6.46 -8.31
C VAL A 238 33.69 5.89 -9.69
N ALA A 239 32.71 5.24 -10.32
CA ALA A 239 32.88 4.61 -11.62
C ALA A 239 31.56 4.50 -12.39
N VAL A 240 31.69 4.50 -13.72
CA VAL A 240 30.65 4.10 -14.68
C VAL A 240 31.25 2.98 -15.52
N GLU A 241 30.59 1.83 -15.55
CA GLU A 241 31.12 0.62 -16.18
C GLU A 241 30.08 0.02 -17.13
N THR A 242 30.55 -0.46 -18.28
CA THR A 242 29.75 -1.35 -19.13
C THR A 242 29.82 -2.75 -18.53
N VAL A 243 28.67 -3.35 -18.27
CA VAL A 243 28.55 -4.68 -17.65
C VAL A 243 27.62 -5.57 -18.47
N ALA A 244 27.55 -6.86 -18.13
CA ALA A 244 26.58 -7.81 -18.66
C ALA A 244 25.96 -8.57 -17.48
N THR A 245 25.35 -7.83 -16.55
CA THR A 245 24.78 -8.43 -15.35
C THR A 245 23.41 -9.00 -15.68
N ARG A 246 23.26 -10.32 -15.56
CA ARG A 246 21.98 -11.00 -15.80
C ARG A 246 20.93 -10.62 -14.77
N TYR A 247 19.66 -10.76 -15.17
CA TYR A 247 18.53 -10.56 -14.27
C TYR A 247 18.66 -11.43 -13.00
N PRO A 248 18.69 -10.82 -11.80
CA PRO A 248 19.16 -11.49 -10.59
C PRO A 248 18.10 -12.38 -9.91
N LEU A 249 16.83 -12.30 -10.31
CA LEU A 249 15.78 -13.17 -9.79
C LEU A 249 15.89 -14.57 -10.41
N SER A 250 16.84 -15.36 -9.95
CA SER A 250 17.05 -16.72 -10.45
C SER A 250 15.91 -17.66 -10.02
N ALA A 251 15.61 -18.68 -10.82
CA ALA A 251 14.54 -19.64 -10.52
C ALA A 251 14.76 -20.46 -9.23
N ALA A 252 15.99 -20.45 -8.69
CA ALA A 252 16.33 -21.15 -7.44
C ALA A 252 15.96 -20.34 -6.18
N LEU A 253 15.67 -19.04 -6.30
CA LEU A 253 15.37 -18.21 -5.14
C LEU A 253 13.97 -18.52 -4.59
N ARG A 254 13.88 -18.68 -3.27
CA ARG A 254 12.62 -18.93 -2.56
C ARG A 254 11.90 -17.62 -2.24
N ASN A 255 10.61 -17.53 -2.58
CA ASN A 255 9.77 -16.42 -2.12
C ASN A 255 9.41 -16.65 -0.63
N THR A 256 9.69 -15.66 0.21
CA THR A 256 9.44 -15.67 1.67
C THR A 256 8.44 -14.58 2.09
N THR A 257 7.68 -14.03 1.15
CA THR A 257 6.71 -12.96 1.42
C THR A 257 5.61 -13.40 2.39
N SER A 258 5.22 -14.69 2.40
CA SER A 258 4.27 -15.23 3.39
C SER A 258 4.80 -15.16 4.82
N GLU A 259 6.12 -15.34 5.03
CA GLU A 259 6.76 -15.24 6.35
C GLU A 259 6.68 -13.80 6.90
N VAL A 260 6.57 -12.79 6.03
CA VAL A 260 6.31 -11.40 6.46
C VAL A 260 4.91 -11.29 7.06
N LEU A 261 3.89 -11.85 6.41
CA LEU A 261 2.52 -11.83 6.94
C LEU A 261 2.42 -12.57 8.28
N ASP A 262 3.11 -13.70 8.41
CA ASP A 262 3.11 -14.48 9.65
C ASP A 262 3.81 -13.75 10.81
N ARG A 263 4.90 -13.02 10.52
CA ARG A 263 5.66 -12.26 11.52
C ARG A 263 4.96 -10.96 11.93
N GLU A 264 4.49 -10.18 10.95
CA GLU A 264 4.00 -8.83 11.22
C GLU A 264 2.54 -8.82 11.71
N PHE A 265 1.74 -9.85 11.38
CA PHE A 265 0.30 -9.87 11.67
C PHE A 265 -0.12 -11.04 12.57
N ALA A 266 -0.18 -12.25 12.01
CA ALA A 266 -0.57 -13.43 12.80
C ALA A 266 -0.08 -14.72 12.15
N ALA A 267 0.40 -15.65 13.00
CA ALA A 267 0.92 -16.93 12.56
C ALA A 267 -0.09 -17.71 11.69
N GLY A 268 0.38 -18.23 10.56
CA GLY A 268 -0.37 -19.03 9.60
C GLY A 268 -1.19 -18.23 8.59
N ILE A 269 -1.26 -16.90 8.70
CA ILE A 269 -1.96 -16.05 7.73
C ILE A 269 -1.26 -16.04 6.38
N GLY A 270 0.08 -16.17 6.36
CA GLY A 270 0.84 -16.36 5.13
C GLY A 270 0.33 -17.56 4.33
N GLN A 271 0.11 -18.71 4.99
CA GLN A 271 -0.44 -19.90 4.34
C GLN A 271 -1.90 -19.72 3.89
N VAL A 272 -2.72 -19.05 4.70
CA VAL A 272 -4.10 -18.71 4.31
C VAL A 272 -4.11 -17.87 3.03
N GLY A 273 -3.21 -16.88 2.92
CA GLY A 273 -3.06 -16.06 1.73
C GLY A 273 -2.62 -16.87 0.51
N ILE A 274 -1.60 -17.73 0.65
CA ILE A 274 -1.12 -18.63 -0.42
C ILE A 274 -2.27 -19.49 -0.95
N ASP A 275 -3.01 -20.15 -0.05
CA ASP A 275 -4.09 -21.04 -0.47
C ASP A 275 -5.29 -20.29 -1.04
N ALA A 276 -5.58 -19.07 -0.55
CA ALA A 276 -6.63 -18.23 -1.10
C ALA A 276 -6.31 -17.76 -2.53
N VAL A 277 -5.11 -17.22 -2.75
CA VAL A 277 -4.66 -16.78 -4.08
C VAL A 277 -4.63 -17.95 -5.06
N ALA A 278 -4.17 -19.12 -4.61
CA ALA A 278 -4.16 -20.32 -5.44
C ALA A 278 -5.54 -20.98 -5.63
N GLY A 279 -6.60 -20.45 -5.01
CA GLY A 279 -7.96 -21.00 -5.12
C GLY A 279 -8.14 -22.36 -4.47
N ARG A 280 -7.36 -22.69 -3.43
CA ARG A 280 -7.41 -23.96 -2.68
C ARG A 280 -7.87 -23.81 -1.24
N ALA A 281 -7.91 -22.59 -0.71
CA ALA A 281 -8.43 -22.34 0.64
C ALA A 281 -9.87 -22.86 0.75
N GLN A 282 -10.18 -23.51 1.88
CA GLN A 282 -11.52 -24.02 2.21
C GLN A 282 -12.20 -24.88 1.12
N GLY A 283 -11.42 -25.60 0.31
CA GLY A 283 -11.95 -26.46 -0.75
C GLY A 283 -12.23 -25.75 -2.08
N GLY A 284 -11.92 -24.46 -2.20
CA GLY A 284 -11.98 -23.71 -3.45
C GLY A 284 -12.59 -22.33 -3.32
N ALA A 285 -12.39 -21.50 -4.35
CA ALA A 285 -13.06 -20.20 -4.45
C ALA A 285 -14.58 -20.40 -4.62
N PRO A 286 -15.42 -19.73 -3.81
CA PRO A 286 -16.85 -19.95 -3.87
C PRO A 286 -17.44 -19.41 -5.17
N THR A 287 -18.26 -20.22 -5.83
CA THR A 287 -19.20 -19.73 -6.86
C THR A 287 -20.45 -19.16 -6.20
N LEU A 288 -21.21 -18.34 -6.92
CA LEU A 288 -22.47 -17.78 -6.42
C LEU A 288 -23.43 -18.89 -5.94
N GLN A 289 -23.55 -19.98 -6.70
CA GLN A 289 -24.39 -21.12 -6.32
C GLN A 289 -23.89 -21.79 -5.04
N SER A 290 -22.60 -22.18 -4.98
CA SER A 290 -22.03 -22.83 -3.80
C SER A 290 -22.09 -21.96 -2.54
N TRP A 291 -22.03 -20.63 -2.72
CA TRP A 291 -22.19 -19.68 -1.64
C TRP A 291 -23.64 -19.60 -1.15
N GLY A 292 -24.62 -19.62 -2.06
CA GLY A 292 -26.04 -19.75 -1.70
C GLY A 292 -26.33 -21.03 -0.91
N ASP A 293 -25.74 -22.16 -1.33
CA ASP A 293 -25.85 -23.43 -0.62
C ASP A 293 -25.20 -23.35 0.78
N HIS A 294 -24.01 -22.72 0.87
CA HIS A 294 -23.34 -22.45 2.14
C HIS A 294 -24.19 -21.60 3.09
N LEU A 295 -24.84 -20.53 2.60
CA LEU A 295 -25.73 -19.69 3.41
C LEU A 295 -26.92 -20.50 3.96
N ASN A 296 -27.51 -21.37 3.13
CA ASN A 296 -28.59 -22.26 3.57
C ASN A 296 -28.09 -23.27 4.62
N ASP A 297 -26.90 -23.83 4.44
CA ASP A 297 -26.28 -24.75 5.41
C ASP A 297 -26.03 -24.08 6.76
N VAL A 298 -25.44 -22.88 6.76
CA VAL A 298 -25.25 -22.07 7.98
C VAL A 298 -26.60 -21.76 8.62
N ALA A 299 -27.61 -21.37 7.84
CA ALA A 299 -28.94 -21.08 8.36
C ALA A 299 -29.59 -22.31 9.03
N ARG A 300 -29.34 -23.51 8.51
CA ARG A 300 -29.84 -24.78 9.09
C ARG A 300 -29.07 -25.20 10.33
N ARG A 301 -27.74 -25.10 10.31
CA ARG A 301 -26.84 -25.60 11.36
C ARG A 301 -26.73 -24.63 12.53
N ASP A 302 -26.53 -23.36 12.22
CA ASP A 302 -26.16 -22.30 13.17
C ASP A 302 -27.27 -21.24 13.32
N GLY A 303 -28.34 -21.34 12.52
CA GLY A 303 -29.52 -20.48 12.59
C GLY A 303 -29.48 -19.29 11.62
N GLN A 304 -30.65 -18.68 11.43
CA GLN A 304 -30.84 -17.56 10.48
C GLN A 304 -29.97 -16.34 10.81
N ALA A 305 -29.66 -16.11 12.09
CA ALA A 305 -28.80 -15.02 12.52
C ALA A 305 -27.35 -15.20 12.05
N ALA A 306 -26.79 -16.41 12.18
CA ALA A 306 -25.46 -16.72 11.68
C ALA A 306 -25.36 -16.48 10.16
N ALA A 307 -26.35 -16.94 9.39
CA ALA A 307 -26.40 -16.71 7.95
C ALA A 307 -26.55 -15.22 7.60
N ALA A 308 -27.38 -14.47 8.36
CA ALA A 308 -27.56 -13.04 8.15
C ALA A 308 -26.28 -12.22 8.41
N MET A 309 -25.40 -12.65 9.33
CA MET A 309 -24.11 -11.98 9.52
C MET A 309 -23.18 -12.07 8.31
N LEU A 310 -23.40 -13.03 7.40
CA LEU A 310 -22.65 -13.18 6.16
C LEU A 310 -23.15 -12.25 5.03
N LEU A 311 -24.16 -11.41 5.26
CA LEU A 311 -24.66 -10.45 4.26
C LEU A 311 -23.55 -9.54 3.71
N LEU A 312 -22.78 -8.87 4.58
CA LEU A 312 -21.69 -7.97 4.14
C LEU A 312 -20.57 -8.72 3.41
N PRO A 313 -20.02 -9.84 3.93
CA PRO A 313 -19.07 -10.67 3.17
C PRO A 313 -19.60 -11.09 1.80
N THR A 314 -20.88 -11.43 1.71
CA THR A 314 -21.51 -11.81 0.44
C THR A 314 -21.46 -10.68 -0.58
N TYR A 315 -21.84 -9.46 -0.20
CA TYR A 315 -21.77 -8.31 -1.11
C TYR A 315 -20.33 -7.95 -1.50
N ASN A 316 -19.35 -8.24 -0.65
CA ASN A 316 -17.94 -8.02 -0.98
C ASN A 316 -17.40 -9.03 -2.01
N MET A 317 -17.85 -10.29 -1.92
CA MET A 317 -17.44 -11.38 -2.82
C MET A 317 -18.25 -11.44 -4.11
N PHE A 318 -19.52 -11.03 -4.07
CA PHE A 318 -20.48 -11.07 -5.18
C PHE A 318 -21.20 -9.71 -5.30
N PRO A 319 -20.48 -8.63 -5.68
CA PRO A 319 -21.03 -7.27 -5.71
C PRO A 319 -22.24 -7.11 -6.65
N GLU A 320 -22.40 -7.97 -7.64
CA GLU A 320 -23.58 -8.03 -8.51
C GLU A 320 -24.90 -8.26 -7.77
N LEU A 321 -24.87 -8.87 -6.58
CA LEU A 321 -26.07 -9.18 -5.80
C LEU A 321 -26.73 -7.94 -5.16
N GLU A 322 -26.04 -6.80 -5.07
CA GLU A 322 -26.61 -5.57 -4.50
C GLU A 322 -27.85 -5.12 -5.29
N GLY A 323 -27.88 -5.36 -6.61
CA GLY A 323 -29.03 -5.07 -7.48
C GLY A 323 -30.05 -6.21 -7.59
N THR A 324 -29.64 -7.47 -7.42
CA THR A 324 -30.49 -8.64 -7.70
C THR A 324 -31.67 -8.77 -6.74
N CYS A 325 -31.48 -8.47 -5.45
CA CYS A 325 -32.56 -8.61 -4.45
C CYS A 325 -33.65 -7.54 -4.55
N GLN A 326 -33.57 -6.64 -5.54
CA GLN A 326 -34.59 -5.63 -5.84
C GLN A 326 -35.56 -6.09 -6.95
N GLY A 327 -35.27 -7.19 -7.66
CA GLY A 327 -36.07 -7.71 -8.79
C GLY A 327 -36.59 -9.14 -8.58
N ALA A 328 -37.63 -9.52 -9.33
CA ALA A 328 -38.35 -10.79 -9.18
C ALA A 328 -37.68 -12.01 -9.86
N ALA A 329 -36.56 -11.84 -10.57
CA ALA A 329 -35.91 -12.91 -11.31
C ALA A 329 -34.67 -13.44 -10.56
N GLN A 330 -34.83 -14.63 -9.98
CA GLN A 330 -33.88 -15.39 -9.16
C GLN A 330 -33.68 -14.89 -7.71
N VAL A 331 -34.40 -15.52 -6.78
CA VAL A 331 -34.27 -15.28 -5.33
C VAL A 331 -33.06 -16.06 -4.81
N HIS A 332 -31.86 -15.48 -4.93
CA HIS A 332 -30.68 -16.01 -4.23
C HIS A 332 -30.96 -16.07 -2.71
N PRO A 333 -30.46 -17.06 -1.95
CA PRO A 333 -30.71 -17.20 -0.51
C PRO A 333 -30.39 -15.96 0.34
N LEU A 334 -29.53 -15.08 -0.17
CA LEU A 334 -29.25 -13.76 0.41
C LEU A 334 -30.49 -12.85 0.50
N CYS A 335 -31.38 -12.89 -0.49
CA CYS A 335 -32.50 -11.96 -0.58
C CYS A 335 -33.53 -12.11 0.56
N PRO A 336 -34.00 -13.32 0.94
CA PRO A 336 -34.84 -13.45 2.12
C PRO A 336 -34.11 -13.07 3.43
N LEU A 337 -32.80 -13.32 3.55
CA LEU A 337 -32.02 -12.87 4.70
C LEU A 337 -31.99 -11.34 4.81
N ASN A 338 -31.74 -10.65 3.69
CA ASN A 338 -31.74 -9.19 3.62
C ASN A 338 -33.14 -8.60 3.89
N ASN A 339 -34.18 -9.14 3.27
CA ASN A 339 -35.55 -8.64 3.41
C ASN A 339 -36.11 -8.86 4.82
N ASN A 340 -35.70 -9.95 5.49
CA ASN A 340 -36.16 -10.29 6.84
C ASN A 340 -35.17 -9.90 7.94
N LEU A 341 -34.11 -9.14 7.62
CA LEU A 341 -33.03 -8.85 8.57
C LEU A 341 -33.53 -8.27 9.89
N ARG A 342 -34.53 -7.37 9.85
CA ARG A 342 -35.13 -6.81 11.08
C ARG A 342 -35.82 -7.87 11.94
N ALA A 343 -36.54 -8.80 11.31
CA ALA A 343 -37.21 -9.88 12.03
C ALA A 343 -36.17 -10.85 12.62
N ILE A 344 -35.16 -11.25 11.84
CA ILE A 344 -34.03 -12.06 12.32
C ILE A 344 -33.35 -11.38 13.52
N ALA A 345 -33.14 -10.07 13.44
CA ALA A 345 -32.45 -9.31 14.47
C ALA A 345 -33.24 -9.12 15.76
N SER A 346 -34.57 -9.24 15.70
CA SER A 346 -35.41 -9.26 16.88
C SER A 346 -35.24 -10.54 17.72
N ALA A 347 -34.82 -11.63 17.08
CA ALA A 347 -34.51 -12.90 17.74
C ALA A 347 -33.05 -13.01 18.19
N ASP A 348 -32.12 -12.39 17.45
CA ASP A 348 -30.69 -12.35 17.79
C ASP A 348 -30.10 -10.99 17.39
N PRO A 349 -29.55 -10.19 18.31
CA PRO A 349 -29.08 -8.84 17.99
C PRO A 349 -27.81 -8.79 17.12
N ALA A 350 -27.05 -9.88 16.97
CA ALA A 350 -25.74 -9.85 16.32
C ALA A 350 -25.77 -9.35 14.85
N PRO A 351 -26.69 -9.80 13.96
CA PRO A 351 -26.71 -9.38 12.56
C PRO A 351 -26.94 -7.88 12.38
N MET A 352 -27.82 -7.27 13.18
CA MET A 352 -28.00 -5.80 13.13
C MET A 352 -26.84 -5.07 13.77
N SER A 353 -26.23 -5.63 14.81
CA SER A 353 -25.06 -5.03 15.45
C SER A 353 -23.87 -4.90 14.48
N VAL A 354 -23.67 -5.86 13.57
CA VAL A 354 -22.68 -5.77 12.47
C VAL A 354 -22.87 -4.48 11.65
N LEU A 355 -24.11 -4.17 11.27
CA LEU A 355 -24.43 -2.98 10.48
C LEU A 355 -24.34 -1.69 11.33
N GLU A 356 -24.87 -1.73 12.55
CA GLU A 356 -24.89 -0.59 13.47
C GLU A 356 -23.47 -0.15 13.86
N ILE A 357 -22.55 -1.09 14.06
CA ILE A 357 -21.14 -0.80 14.30
C ILE A 357 -20.53 -0.04 13.13
N GLY A 358 -20.72 -0.52 11.90
CA GLY A 358 -20.21 0.16 10.71
C GLY A 358 -20.81 1.56 10.53
N MET A 359 -22.11 1.72 10.78
CA MET A 359 -22.76 3.04 10.71
C MET A 359 -22.27 4.00 11.79
N ALA A 360 -22.12 3.53 13.03
CA ALA A 360 -21.67 4.34 14.15
C ALA A 360 -20.18 4.72 14.02
N GLU A 361 -19.34 3.82 13.49
CA GLU A 361 -17.94 4.11 13.14
C GLU A 361 -17.85 5.26 12.14
N GLN A 362 -18.63 5.21 11.06
CA GLN A 362 -18.67 6.27 10.05
C GLN A 362 -19.12 7.63 10.63
N GLN A 363 -19.97 7.60 11.67
CA GLN A 363 -20.43 8.79 12.38
C GLN A 363 -19.49 9.24 13.50
N ARG A 364 -18.37 8.52 13.73
CA ARG A 364 -17.42 8.74 14.83
C ARG A 364 -18.11 8.74 16.20
N ASN A 365 -19.10 7.87 16.38
CA ASN A 365 -19.88 7.78 17.61
C ASN A 365 -19.46 6.53 18.43
N ASN A 366 -18.37 6.65 19.18
CA ASN A 366 -17.79 5.54 19.96
C ASN A 366 -18.79 4.94 20.96
N ALA A 367 -19.63 5.76 21.61
CA ALA A 367 -20.64 5.28 22.54
C ALA A 367 -21.68 4.37 21.85
N ALA A 368 -22.12 4.75 20.63
CA ALA A 368 -23.04 3.93 19.85
C ALA A 368 -22.38 2.62 19.37
N VAL A 369 -21.09 2.67 19.00
CA VAL A 369 -20.32 1.45 18.66
C VAL A 369 -20.24 0.52 19.86
N ILE A 370 -19.81 0.99 21.03
CA ILE A 370 -19.70 0.18 22.25
C ILE A 370 -21.05 -0.40 22.64
N ALA A 371 -22.13 0.38 22.54
CA ALA A 371 -23.48 -0.12 22.80
C ALA A 371 -23.90 -1.24 21.85
N ALA A 372 -23.59 -1.13 20.55
CA ALA A 372 -23.86 -2.18 19.57
C ALA A 372 -23.00 -3.43 19.82
N MET A 373 -21.72 -3.27 20.15
CA MET A 373 -20.84 -4.38 20.53
C MET A 373 -21.37 -5.12 21.76
N ARG A 374 -21.79 -4.40 22.83
CA ARG A 374 -22.39 -5.01 24.03
C ARG A 374 -23.66 -5.80 23.69
N ARG A 375 -24.53 -5.27 22.82
CA ARG A 375 -25.72 -5.99 22.36
C ARG A 375 -25.35 -7.28 21.63
N ALA A 376 -24.37 -7.21 20.73
CA ALA A 376 -23.91 -8.38 19.99
C ALA A 376 -23.32 -9.47 20.90
N GLN A 377 -22.68 -9.11 22.03
CA GLN A 377 -22.13 -10.07 22.98
C GLN A 377 -23.20 -10.92 23.71
N ALA A 378 -24.46 -10.48 23.73
CA ALA A 378 -25.58 -11.28 24.24
C ALA A 378 -26.00 -12.41 23.27
N SER A 379 -25.51 -12.39 22.03
CA SER A 379 -25.83 -13.37 21.00
C SER A 379 -25.16 -14.74 21.27
N PRO A 380 -25.82 -15.86 20.96
CA PRO A 380 -25.17 -17.16 20.82
C PRO A 380 -24.07 -17.17 19.75
N ASN A 381 -24.13 -16.25 18.79
CA ASN A 381 -23.18 -16.11 17.69
C ASN A 381 -22.14 -15.00 17.90
N ARG A 382 -21.87 -14.61 19.16
CA ARG A 382 -20.95 -13.51 19.53
C ARG A 382 -19.50 -13.67 19.03
N ASP A 383 -19.08 -14.89 18.71
CA ASP A 383 -17.72 -15.20 18.23
C ASP A 383 -17.65 -15.33 16.71
N HIS A 384 -18.75 -15.02 16.01
CA HIS A 384 -18.83 -15.22 14.56
C HIS A 384 -17.81 -14.34 13.81
N PRO A 385 -17.06 -14.90 12.84
CA PRO A 385 -15.96 -14.18 12.18
C PRO A 385 -16.36 -12.85 11.52
N ALA A 386 -17.58 -12.75 10.98
CA ALA A 386 -18.05 -11.50 10.39
C ALA A 386 -18.31 -10.40 11.43
N LEU A 387 -18.73 -10.77 12.64
CA LEU A 387 -18.88 -9.84 13.76
C LEU A 387 -17.51 -9.40 14.28
N ASN A 388 -16.56 -10.34 14.37
CA ASN A 388 -15.18 -10.05 14.75
C ASN A 388 -14.53 -9.04 13.81
N ALA A 389 -14.73 -9.17 12.50
CA ALA A 389 -14.25 -8.19 11.52
C ALA A 389 -14.84 -6.79 11.77
N SER A 390 -16.13 -6.68 12.04
CA SER A 390 -16.78 -5.40 12.39
C SER A 390 -16.24 -4.81 13.69
N PHE A 391 -16.02 -5.64 14.71
CA PHE A 391 -15.42 -5.21 15.98
C PHE A 391 -14.02 -4.65 15.74
N ALA A 392 -13.18 -5.39 15.01
CA ALA A 392 -11.82 -4.95 14.69
C ALA A 392 -11.80 -3.60 13.98
N LEU A 393 -12.63 -3.40 12.96
CA LEU A 393 -12.73 -2.14 12.23
C LEU A 393 -13.10 -0.97 13.14
N ALA A 394 -14.06 -1.17 14.05
CA ALA A 394 -14.47 -0.14 15.00
C ALA A 394 -13.36 0.20 15.99
N LEU A 395 -12.67 -0.81 16.52
CA LEU A 395 -11.58 -0.65 17.50
C LEU A 395 -10.41 0.16 16.94
N LEU A 396 -10.14 0.08 15.63
CA LEU A 396 -9.11 0.90 14.97
C LEU A 396 -9.38 2.42 15.04
N ARG A 397 -10.60 2.83 15.36
CA ARG A 397 -10.99 4.24 15.54
C ARG A 397 -11.11 4.67 16.99
N PHE A 398 -11.01 3.74 17.94
CA PHE A 398 -11.18 4.08 19.35
C PHE A 398 -9.98 4.89 19.84
N ASP A 399 -10.28 5.93 20.61
CA ASP A 399 -9.30 6.58 21.46
C ASP A 399 -9.09 5.75 22.75
N GLU A 400 -8.15 6.19 23.59
CA GLU A 400 -7.82 5.49 24.84
C GLU A 400 -9.03 5.37 25.79
N VAL A 401 -9.91 6.37 25.80
CA VAL A 401 -11.11 6.39 26.64
C VAL A 401 -12.09 5.31 26.17
N ALA A 402 -12.39 5.27 24.87
CA ALA A 402 -13.27 4.27 24.29
C ALA A 402 -12.70 2.85 24.42
N LEU A 403 -11.39 2.66 24.26
CA LEU A 403 -10.73 1.37 24.51
C LEU A 403 -10.86 0.93 25.97
N THR A 404 -10.69 1.85 26.91
CA THR A 404 -10.86 1.57 28.34
C THR A 404 -12.30 1.19 28.66
N GLU A 405 -13.28 1.91 28.11
CA GLU A 405 -14.69 1.59 28.27
C GLU A 405 -15.03 0.21 27.67
N ALA A 406 -14.47 -0.12 26.49
CA ALA A 406 -14.68 -1.41 25.85
C ALA A 406 -14.12 -2.56 26.70
N ARG A 407 -12.92 -2.41 27.26
CA ARG A 407 -12.30 -3.39 28.17
C ARG A 407 -13.09 -3.53 29.46
N ALA A 408 -13.56 -2.43 30.05
CA ALA A 408 -14.40 -2.46 31.24
C ALA A 408 -15.72 -3.21 30.98
N ALA A 409 -16.22 -3.14 29.75
CA ALA A 409 -17.38 -3.90 29.30
C ALA A 409 -17.07 -5.34 28.87
N SER A 410 -15.83 -5.82 29.08
CA SER A 410 -15.36 -7.16 28.67
C SER A 410 -15.57 -7.45 27.18
N LEU A 411 -15.52 -6.41 26.34
CA LEU A 411 -15.59 -6.58 24.89
C LEU A 411 -14.25 -7.11 24.36
N PRO A 412 -14.24 -7.95 23.30
CA PRO A 412 -13.01 -8.29 22.59
C PRO A 412 -12.33 -7.03 22.07
N THR A 413 -11.07 -6.81 22.43
CA THR A 413 -10.27 -5.65 21.98
C THR A 413 -8.97 -6.03 21.26
N ASP A 414 -8.70 -7.32 21.07
CA ASP A 414 -7.53 -7.79 20.31
C ASP A 414 -7.83 -7.74 18.81
N VAL A 415 -7.43 -6.63 18.18
CA VAL A 415 -7.71 -6.37 16.76
C VAL A 415 -7.07 -7.43 15.87
N ASP A 416 -5.84 -7.87 16.16
CA ASP A 416 -5.12 -8.88 15.37
C ASP A 416 -5.83 -10.22 15.43
N ALA A 417 -6.22 -10.68 16.62
CA ALA A 417 -6.95 -11.94 16.77
C ALA A 417 -8.29 -11.92 16.03
N LEU A 418 -9.03 -10.81 16.13
CA LEU A 418 -10.33 -10.63 15.48
C LEU A 418 -10.21 -10.64 13.94
N GLN A 419 -9.26 -9.89 13.38
CA GLN A 419 -9.03 -9.84 11.93
C GLN A 419 -8.47 -11.17 11.40
N ALA A 420 -7.57 -11.83 12.14
CA ALA A 420 -7.01 -13.12 11.74
C ALA A 420 -8.08 -14.22 11.73
N ALA A 421 -9.00 -14.22 12.70
CA ALA A 421 -10.16 -15.12 12.70
C ALA A 421 -11.06 -14.88 11.47
N ALA A 422 -11.32 -13.62 11.12
CA ALA A 422 -12.09 -13.26 9.94
C ALA A 422 -11.44 -13.73 8.63
N LEU A 423 -10.13 -13.54 8.47
CA LEU A 423 -9.39 -13.99 7.28
C LEU A 423 -9.34 -15.51 7.15
N ARG A 424 -9.13 -16.24 8.26
CA ARG A 424 -9.14 -17.72 8.25
C ARG A 424 -10.51 -18.28 7.87
N ALA A 425 -11.58 -17.64 8.32
CA ALA A 425 -12.95 -18.07 8.07
C ALA A 425 -13.49 -17.64 6.70
N LEU A 426 -13.06 -16.50 6.17
CA LEU A 426 -13.55 -15.92 4.92
C LEU A 426 -12.39 -15.46 4.02
N PRO A 427 -11.49 -16.37 3.60
CA PRO A 427 -10.25 -16.03 2.92
C PRO A 427 -10.46 -15.46 1.52
N TYR A 428 -11.62 -15.66 0.90
CA TYR A 428 -11.96 -15.09 -0.41
C TYR A 428 -12.69 -13.75 -0.33
N ASN A 429 -12.88 -13.19 0.87
CA ASN A 429 -13.46 -11.85 1.02
C ASN A 429 -12.36 -10.78 0.85
N PRO A 430 -12.30 -10.07 -0.30
CA PRO A 430 -11.23 -9.11 -0.55
C PRO A 430 -11.22 -7.95 0.46
N ALA A 431 -12.38 -7.59 1.02
CA ALA A 431 -12.48 -6.46 1.94
C ALA A 431 -11.67 -6.72 3.21
N TYR A 432 -11.66 -7.96 3.73
CA TYR A 432 -10.94 -8.27 4.96
C TYR A 432 -9.42 -8.19 4.79
N TRP A 433 -8.90 -8.60 3.64
CA TRP A 433 -7.48 -8.39 3.31
C TRP A 433 -7.16 -6.89 3.22
N THR A 434 -8.03 -6.12 2.56
CA THR A 434 -7.82 -4.66 2.48
C THR A 434 -7.94 -3.95 3.81
N ASP A 435 -8.81 -4.39 4.72
CA ASP A 435 -9.02 -3.80 6.04
C ASP A 435 -7.75 -3.96 6.90
N VAL A 436 -7.11 -5.12 6.83
CA VAL A 436 -5.80 -5.35 7.46
C VAL A 436 -4.74 -4.48 6.80
N GLY A 437 -4.71 -4.42 5.47
CA GLY A 437 -3.79 -3.54 4.75
C GLY A 437 -3.95 -2.05 5.11
N ASP A 438 -5.19 -1.58 5.29
CA ASP A 438 -5.50 -0.20 5.68
C ASP A 438 -5.01 0.15 7.07
N ARG A 439 -5.02 -0.83 8.00
CA ARG A 439 -4.41 -0.67 9.31
C ARG A 439 -2.91 -0.41 9.21
N TYR A 440 -2.17 -1.23 8.48
CA TYR A 440 -0.72 -1.02 8.29
C TYR A 440 -0.43 0.28 7.54
N GLY A 441 -1.25 0.60 6.53
CA GLY A 441 -1.14 1.88 5.81
C GLY A 441 -1.38 3.08 6.72
N GLY A 442 -2.37 3.01 7.63
CA GLY A 442 -2.62 4.03 8.64
C GLY A 442 -1.47 4.20 9.64
N ALA A 443 -0.68 3.15 9.85
CA ALA A 443 0.56 3.16 10.64
C ALA A 443 1.82 3.48 9.81
N TYR A 444 1.66 3.91 8.55
CA TYR A 444 2.75 4.21 7.60
C TYR A 444 3.63 3.02 7.17
N ASP A 445 3.26 1.78 7.50
CA ASP A 445 3.90 0.59 6.95
C ASP A 445 3.26 0.18 5.63
N TYR A 446 3.56 0.96 4.59
CA TYR A 446 3.03 0.69 3.26
C TYR A 446 3.63 -0.56 2.62
N ALA A 447 4.83 -0.99 3.00
CA ALA A 447 5.42 -2.21 2.46
C ALA A 447 4.56 -3.43 2.83
N THR A 448 4.17 -3.55 4.10
CA THR A 448 3.27 -4.61 4.58
C THR A 448 1.84 -4.42 4.05
N ALA A 449 1.32 -3.19 4.07
CA ALA A 449 -0.02 -2.88 3.56
C ALA A 449 -0.22 -3.36 2.11
N PHE A 450 0.79 -3.14 1.26
CA PHE A 450 0.72 -3.56 -0.13
C PHE A 450 0.75 -5.07 -0.32
N VAL A 451 1.40 -5.84 0.56
CA VAL A 451 1.30 -7.32 0.51
C VAL A 451 -0.16 -7.74 0.71
N PHE A 452 -0.87 -7.16 1.70
CA PHE A 452 -2.29 -7.43 1.92
C PHE A 452 -3.17 -7.01 0.73
N TYR A 453 -2.87 -5.85 0.12
CA TYR A 453 -3.58 -5.41 -1.09
C TYR A 453 -3.32 -6.36 -2.27
N ASP A 454 -2.08 -6.79 -2.48
CA ASP A 454 -1.71 -7.74 -3.53
C ASP A 454 -2.47 -9.06 -3.35
N VAL A 455 -2.63 -9.57 -2.12
CA VAL A 455 -3.50 -10.75 -1.86
C VAL A 455 -4.93 -10.47 -2.30
N ALA A 456 -5.52 -9.35 -1.87
CA ALA A 456 -6.91 -9.00 -2.20
C ALA A 456 -7.16 -8.89 -3.72
N TYR A 457 -6.21 -8.34 -4.48
CA TYR A 457 -6.30 -8.24 -5.95
C TYR A 457 -5.96 -9.54 -6.68
N SER A 458 -5.29 -10.48 -6.02
CA SER A 458 -4.89 -11.77 -6.60
C SER A 458 -5.86 -12.91 -6.29
N LEU A 459 -6.92 -12.64 -5.52
CA LEU A 459 -7.96 -13.62 -5.27
C LEU A 459 -8.61 -14.08 -6.58
N PRO A 460 -8.91 -15.38 -6.74
CA PRO A 460 -9.58 -15.94 -7.92
C PRO A 460 -11.10 -15.61 -7.96
N MET A 461 -11.45 -14.36 -7.69
CA MET A 461 -12.79 -13.82 -7.61
C MET A 461 -12.93 -12.60 -8.54
N PRO A 462 -12.95 -12.79 -9.87
CA PRO A 462 -12.78 -11.69 -10.83
C PRO A 462 -13.84 -10.60 -10.71
N SER A 463 -15.11 -10.96 -10.44
CA SER A 463 -16.18 -9.97 -10.20
C SER A 463 -15.90 -9.13 -8.95
N ALA A 464 -15.48 -9.76 -7.85
CA ALA A 464 -15.12 -9.07 -6.61
C ALA A 464 -13.94 -8.13 -6.84
N VAL A 465 -12.86 -8.63 -7.46
CA VAL A 465 -11.65 -7.85 -7.76
C VAL A 465 -11.95 -6.66 -8.69
N ALA A 466 -12.86 -6.83 -9.65
CA ALA A 466 -13.20 -5.78 -10.60
C ALA A 466 -14.16 -4.73 -10.02
N ARG A 467 -15.15 -5.14 -9.21
CA ARG A 467 -16.32 -4.32 -8.86
C ARG A 467 -16.48 -4.02 -7.38
N ASN A 468 -15.75 -4.69 -6.48
CA ASN A 468 -15.78 -4.34 -5.06
C ASN A 468 -15.34 -2.88 -4.89
N ARG A 469 -16.18 -2.06 -4.25
CA ARG A 469 -15.97 -0.60 -4.14
C ARG A 469 -14.65 -0.25 -3.46
N VAL A 470 -14.25 -1.01 -2.43
CA VAL A 470 -12.98 -0.78 -1.70
C VAL A 470 -11.79 -0.97 -2.64
N LEU A 471 -11.79 -2.06 -3.42
CA LEU A 471 -10.75 -2.33 -4.40
C LEU A 471 -10.76 -1.35 -5.58
N VAL A 472 -11.92 -0.89 -6.03
CA VAL A 472 -12.00 0.14 -7.08
C VAL A 472 -11.35 1.44 -6.59
N SER A 473 -11.75 1.94 -5.41
CA SER A 473 -11.20 3.17 -4.86
C SER A 473 -9.69 3.09 -4.62
N LYS A 474 -9.18 1.96 -4.10
CA LYS A 474 -7.72 1.77 -3.95
C LYS A 474 -7.00 1.80 -5.29
N ARG A 475 -7.53 1.13 -6.32
CA ARG A 475 -6.94 1.11 -7.66
C ARG A 475 -6.86 2.53 -8.25
N GLU A 476 -7.92 3.32 -8.11
CA GLU A 476 -7.98 4.71 -8.57
C GLU A 476 -6.96 5.59 -7.86
N VAL A 477 -6.78 5.41 -6.54
CA VAL A 477 -5.73 6.11 -5.78
C VAL A 477 -4.34 5.75 -6.29
N MET A 478 -4.06 4.46 -6.53
CA MET A 478 -2.74 4.04 -7.02
C MET A 478 -2.46 4.51 -8.45
N GLN A 479 -3.47 4.52 -9.32
CA GLN A 479 -3.36 5.09 -10.67
C GLN A 479 -3.09 6.59 -10.63
N ARG A 480 -3.76 7.30 -9.71
CA ARG A 480 -3.52 8.72 -9.46
C ARG A 480 -2.08 8.97 -9.02
N ILE A 481 -1.58 8.21 -8.05
CA ILE A 481 -0.18 8.35 -7.58
C ILE A 481 0.81 8.14 -8.74
N ARG A 482 0.63 7.09 -9.56
CA ARG A 482 1.52 6.87 -10.73
C ARG A 482 1.51 8.05 -11.71
N ARG A 483 0.34 8.62 -11.96
CA ARG A 483 0.18 9.76 -12.87
C ARG A 483 0.78 11.04 -12.28
N ASP A 484 0.55 11.29 -11.01
CA ASP A 484 0.95 12.53 -10.33
C ASP A 484 2.45 12.52 -9.98
N PHE A 485 3.09 11.34 -9.91
CA PHE A 485 4.53 11.16 -9.62
C PHE A 485 5.24 10.31 -10.70
N PRO A 486 5.32 10.80 -11.96
CA PRO A 486 5.84 10.03 -13.09
C PRO A 486 7.33 9.69 -12.95
N ASP A 487 8.10 10.48 -12.19
CA ASP A 487 9.54 10.24 -11.97
C ASP A 487 9.83 8.97 -11.15
N ALA A 488 8.83 8.45 -10.43
CA ALA A 488 8.94 7.22 -9.63
C ALA A 488 8.73 5.93 -10.45
N THR A 489 8.27 6.03 -11.71
CA THR A 489 7.94 4.86 -12.53
C THR A 489 8.50 4.98 -13.95
N LEU A 490 8.56 3.86 -14.68
CA LEU A 490 8.70 3.93 -16.13
C LEU A 490 7.35 4.28 -16.76
N PRO A 491 7.34 5.06 -17.86
CA PRO A 491 6.13 5.26 -18.64
C PRO A 491 5.60 3.88 -19.08
N PRO A 492 4.27 3.69 -19.10
CA PRO A 492 3.70 2.43 -19.56
C PRO A 492 4.18 2.17 -20.99
N THR A 493 4.72 0.97 -21.23
CA THR A 493 5.06 0.53 -22.58
C THR A 493 3.77 0.52 -23.41
N PRO A 494 3.74 1.19 -24.58
CA PRO A 494 2.54 1.33 -25.40
C PRO A 494 1.94 0.00 -25.87
#